data_AF-A0A7T1LAX8-F1
#
_entry.id   AF-A0A7T1LAX8-F1
#
_cell.length_a   1.000
_cell.length_b   1.000
_cell.length_c   1.000
_cell.angle_alpha   90.00
_cell.angle_beta   90.00
_cell.angle_gamma   90.00
#
_symmetry.space_group_name_H-M   'P 1'
#
loop_
_entity.id
_entity.type
_entity.pdbx_description
1 polymer ?
#
loop_
_entity_poly.entity_id
_entity_poly.type
_entity_poly.pdbx_seq_one_letter_code
_entity_poly.pdbx_strand_id
1 'polypeptide(L)'
;MRLKFGNKSLEYTQGEHPKTRVLLINDEGATIPYAFDKEAINLTDSELFDMAMEKMYQENFPNRAEDEKFNAIGKRLAKVDDIAEEATKNLEKVKEQVTMSASSRAAFLQVVMTLYGKGLLTDEDLLQTGLFDDEVVEEALELI
;
A
#
# COMPACT_ATOMS: atom_id res chain seq x y z
N MET A 1 17.40 -35.01 14.89
CA MET A 1 18.25 -34.19 15.78
C MET A 1 17.39 -33.16 16.51
N ARG A 2 17.45 -33.11 17.86
CA ARG A 2 16.77 -32.08 18.66
C ARG A 2 17.80 -31.07 19.16
N LEU A 3 17.79 -29.86 18.59
CA LEU A 3 18.67 -28.78 19.00
C LEU A 3 18.19 -28.11 20.29
N LYS A 4 19.13 -27.58 21.05
CA LYS A 4 18.94 -26.81 22.28
C LYS A 4 19.87 -25.60 22.24
N PHE A 5 19.50 -24.54 22.94
CA PHE A 5 20.39 -23.42 23.17
C PHE A 5 21.60 -23.89 24.01
N GLY A 6 22.80 -23.68 23.49
CA GLY A 6 24.06 -23.96 24.20
C GLY A 6 24.52 -22.73 24.95
N ASN A 7 24.94 -21.70 24.23
CA ASN A 7 25.37 -20.43 24.80
C ASN A 7 25.32 -19.29 23.78
N LYS A 8 25.47 -18.06 24.28
CA LYS A 8 25.74 -16.87 23.46
C LYS A 8 27.02 -16.17 23.89
N SER A 9 27.66 -15.48 22.97
CA SER A 9 28.85 -14.67 23.23
C SER A 9 28.95 -13.53 22.22
N LEU A 10 29.46 -12.38 22.65
CA LEU A 10 29.82 -11.30 21.73
C LEU A 10 31.25 -11.52 21.22
N GLU A 11 31.41 -11.68 19.91
CA GLU A 11 32.70 -11.88 19.26
C GLU A 11 33.22 -10.56 18.70
N TYR A 12 34.47 -10.25 19.02
CA TYR A 12 35.18 -9.07 18.54
C TYR A 12 36.26 -9.51 17.55
N THR A 13 36.12 -9.11 16.29
CA THR A 13 37.11 -9.36 15.24
C THR A 13 37.87 -8.07 14.96
N GLN A 14 39.17 -8.17 14.63
CA GLN A 14 40.00 -7.01 14.30
C GLN A 14 39.44 -6.31 13.05
N GLY A 15 38.84 -5.12 13.22
CA GLY A 15 38.33 -4.28 12.13
C GLY A 15 36.87 -4.53 11.71
N GLU A 16 36.15 -5.49 12.30
CA GLU A 16 34.71 -5.68 12.04
C GLU A 16 33.87 -5.21 13.24
N HIS A 17 32.63 -4.82 12.97
CA HIS A 17 31.65 -4.63 14.04
C HIS A 17 31.45 -5.94 14.80
N PRO A 18 31.34 -5.90 16.14
CA PRO A 18 31.17 -7.10 16.93
C PRO A 18 29.89 -7.84 16.50
N LYS A 19 29.88 -9.17 16.65
CA LYS A 19 28.73 -10.01 16.31
C LYS A 19 28.33 -10.87 17.48
N THR A 20 27.04 -11.15 17.59
CA THR A 20 26.53 -12.10 18.57
C THR A 20 26.64 -13.50 18.00
N ARG A 21 27.49 -14.34 18.58
CA ARG A 21 27.52 -15.78 18.30
C ARG A 21 26.54 -16.50 19.22
N VAL A 22 25.66 -17.29 18.63
CA VAL A 22 24.75 -18.22 19.31
C VAL A 22 25.14 -19.63 18.92
N LEU A 23 25.24 -20.52 19.91
CA LEU A 23 25.59 -21.91 19.69
C LEU A 23 24.37 -22.78 19.95
N LEU A 24 23.93 -23.53 18.93
CA LEU A 24 22.94 -24.59 19.10
C LEU A 24 23.65 -25.93 19.25
N ILE A 25 23.22 -26.73 20.23
CA ILE A 25 23.81 -28.03 20.55
C ILE A 25 22.76 -29.13 20.57
N ASN A 26 23.17 -30.39 20.50
CA ASN A 26 22.31 -31.54 20.80
C ASN A 26 23.01 -32.51 21.75
N ASP A 27 22.27 -33.53 22.21
CA ASP A 27 22.80 -34.55 23.11
C ASP A 27 23.76 -35.54 22.41
N GLU A 28 23.87 -35.46 21.08
CA GLU A 28 24.74 -36.31 20.23
C GLU A 28 26.09 -35.61 19.92
N GLY A 29 26.34 -34.42 20.48
CA GLY A 29 27.59 -33.66 20.32
C GLY A 29 27.65 -32.69 19.13
N ALA A 30 26.56 -32.51 18.39
CA ALA A 30 26.46 -31.49 17.35
C ALA A 30 26.58 -30.10 17.97
N THR A 31 27.31 -29.22 17.27
CA THR A 31 27.57 -27.85 17.69
C THR A 31 27.46 -26.95 16.46
N ILE A 32 26.43 -26.12 16.40
CA ILE A 32 26.08 -25.32 15.23
C ILE A 32 26.12 -23.83 15.61
N PRO A 33 27.12 -23.07 15.14
CA PRO A 33 27.22 -21.64 15.43
C PRO A 33 26.37 -20.81 14.46
N TYR A 34 25.68 -19.82 14.99
CA TYR A 34 24.96 -18.78 14.25
C TYR A 34 25.49 -17.41 14.65
N ALA A 35 25.76 -16.58 13.64
CA ALA A 35 26.14 -15.18 13.84
C ALA A 35 24.97 -14.24 13.54
N PHE A 36 24.74 -13.32 14.47
CA PHE A 36 23.77 -12.22 14.41
C PHE A 36 24.46 -10.88 14.70
N ASP A 37 23.73 -9.78 14.52
CA ASP A 37 24.21 -8.45 14.87
C ASP A 37 24.52 -8.31 16.37
N LYS A 38 25.34 -7.31 16.74
CA LYS A 38 25.79 -7.11 18.14
C LYS A 38 24.62 -6.92 19.10
N GLU A 39 23.53 -6.30 18.66
CA GLU A 39 22.38 -5.97 19.48
C GLU A 39 21.64 -7.23 19.95
N ALA A 40 21.71 -8.32 19.19
CA ALA A 40 21.07 -9.58 19.51
C ALA A 40 21.58 -10.22 20.81
N ILE A 41 22.75 -9.79 21.32
CA ILE A 41 23.28 -10.25 22.61
C ILE A 41 22.32 -9.97 23.77
N ASN A 42 21.48 -8.94 23.63
CA ASN A 42 20.52 -8.52 24.65
C ASN A 42 19.22 -9.33 24.64
N LEU A 43 18.99 -10.13 23.60
CA LEU A 43 17.81 -10.98 23.51
C LEU A 43 17.90 -12.18 24.46
N THR A 44 16.76 -12.72 24.84
CA THR A 44 16.67 -13.92 25.67
C THR A 44 17.17 -15.15 24.90
N ASP A 45 17.55 -16.19 25.65
CA ASP A 45 18.01 -17.45 25.05
C ASP A 45 16.93 -18.11 24.18
N SER A 46 15.66 -17.94 24.54
CA SER A 46 14.52 -18.42 23.73
C SER A 46 14.40 -17.67 22.41
N GLU A 47 14.47 -16.35 22.43
CA GLU A 47 14.40 -15.53 21.21
C GLU A 47 15.56 -15.85 20.26
N LEU A 48 16.77 -16.00 20.82
CA LEU A 48 17.96 -16.37 20.04
C LEU A 48 17.87 -17.79 19.48
N PHE A 49 17.27 -18.71 20.21
CA PHE A 49 16.99 -20.06 19.74
C PHE A 49 16.04 -20.04 18.55
N ASP A 50 14.92 -19.31 18.66
CA ASP A 50 13.93 -19.21 17.58
C ASP A 50 14.53 -18.56 16.33
N MET A 51 15.32 -17.49 16.47
CA MET A 51 16.03 -16.84 15.36
C MET A 51 17.02 -17.80 14.68
N ALA A 52 17.77 -18.59 15.46
CA ALA A 52 18.72 -19.56 14.92
C ALA A 52 18.01 -20.71 14.20
N MET A 53 16.89 -21.19 14.74
CA MET A 53 16.05 -22.20 14.11
C MET A 53 15.42 -21.69 12.81
N GLU A 54 14.98 -20.42 12.77
CA GLU A 54 14.46 -19.80 11.56
C GLU A 54 15.55 -19.69 10.48
N LYS A 55 16.75 -19.23 10.84
CA LYS A 55 17.89 -19.17 9.92
C LYS A 55 18.26 -20.55 9.37
N MET A 56 18.33 -21.55 10.25
CA MET A 56 18.53 -22.96 9.86
C MET A 56 17.45 -23.42 8.87
N TYR A 57 16.19 -23.09 9.14
CA TYR A 57 15.07 -23.48 8.29
C TYR A 57 15.15 -22.81 6.91
N GLN A 58 15.46 -21.52 6.85
CA GLN A 58 15.64 -20.79 5.59
C GLN A 58 16.81 -21.35 4.76
N GLU A 59 17.94 -21.67 5.40
CA GLU A 59 19.12 -22.24 4.73
C GLU A 59 18.87 -23.65 4.18
N ASN A 60 18.08 -24.48 4.88
CA ASN A 60 17.84 -25.87 4.50
C ASN A 60 16.58 -26.08 3.64
N PHE A 61 15.63 -25.15 3.64
CA PHE A 61 14.37 -25.25 2.90
C PHE A 61 14.09 -24.00 2.04
N PRO A 62 14.99 -23.63 1.12
CA PRO A 62 14.90 -22.39 0.34
C PRO A 62 13.58 -22.29 -0.44
N ASN A 63 13.15 -23.38 -1.09
CA ASN A 63 11.90 -23.40 -1.87
C ASN A 63 10.65 -23.11 -1.01
N ARG A 64 10.63 -23.58 0.25
CA ARG A 64 9.49 -23.33 1.16
C ARG A 64 9.52 -21.93 1.76
N ALA A 65 10.71 -21.41 2.06
CA ALA A 65 10.89 -20.02 2.49
C ALA A 65 10.50 -19.03 1.36
N GLU A 66 10.78 -19.40 0.10
CA GLU A 66 10.29 -18.69 -1.07
C GLU A 66 8.77 -18.79 -1.20
N ASP A 67 8.17 -19.98 -1.14
CA ASP A 67 6.71 -20.17 -1.23
C ASP A 67 5.95 -19.34 -0.18
N GLU A 68 6.45 -19.27 1.07
CA GLU A 68 5.84 -18.46 2.13
C GLU A 68 5.94 -16.95 1.85
N LYS A 69 7.08 -16.46 1.34
CA LYS A 69 7.26 -15.06 0.93
C LYS A 69 6.42 -14.72 -0.31
N PHE A 70 6.38 -15.59 -1.32
CA PHE A 70 5.56 -15.43 -2.53
C PHE A 70 4.08 -15.42 -2.19
N ASN A 71 3.61 -16.28 -1.28
CA ASN A 71 2.23 -16.27 -0.79
C ASN A 71 1.88 -14.96 -0.07
N ALA A 72 2.80 -14.39 0.72
CA ALA A 72 2.59 -13.10 1.37
C ALA A 72 2.50 -11.95 0.35
N ILE A 73 3.33 -11.99 -0.70
CA ILE A 73 3.30 -11.01 -1.80
C ILE A 73 2.01 -11.15 -2.62
N GLY A 74 1.61 -12.38 -2.97
CA GLY A 74 0.36 -12.65 -3.69
C GLY A 74 -0.88 -12.14 -2.95
N LYS A 75 -0.94 -12.32 -1.63
CA LYS A 75 -2.01 -11.74 -0.79
C LYS A 75 -2.03 -10.21 -0.79
N ARG A 76 -0.86 -9.56 -0.87
CA ARG A 76 -0.79 -8.09 -0.95
C ARG A 76 -1.19 -7.59 -2.32
N LEU A 77 -0.78 -8.28 -3.39
CA LEU A 77 -1.19 -7.97 -4.77
C LEU A 77 -2.70 -8.10 -4.94
N ALA A 78 -3.30 -9.19 -4.46
CA ALA A 78 -4.76 -9.36 -4.51
C ALA A 78 -5.50 -8.19 -3.81
N LYS A 79 -5.01 -7.73 -2.65
CA LYS A 79 -5.58 -6.55 -1.97
C LYS A 79 -5.41 -5.25 -2.76
N VAL A 80 -4.31 -5.09 -3.49
CA VAL A 80 -4.08 -3.92 -4.35
C VAL A 80 -5.04 -3.95 -5.54
N ASP A 81 -5.25 -5.13 -6.14
CA ASP A 81 -6.23 -5.31 -7.21
C ASP A 81 -7.65 -4.99 -6.74
N ASP A 82 -8.04 -5.47 -5.54
CA ASP A 82 -9.34 -5.15 -4.93
C ASP A 82 -9.52 -3.63 -4.71
N ILE A 83 -8.48 -2.95 -4.21
CA ILE A 83 -8.49 -1.48 -4.02
C ILE A 83 -8.55 -0.75 -5.36
N ALA A 84 -7.84 -1.24 -6.38
CA ALA A 84 -7.87 -0.66 -7.72
C ALA A 84 -9.25 -0.78 -8.36
N GLU A 85 -9.92 -1.94 -8.21
CA GLU A 85 -11.29 -2.15 -8.69
C GLU A 85 -12.31 -1.28 -7.92
N GLU A 86 -12.13 -1.11 -6.61
CA GLU A 86 -12.97 -0.19 -5.83
C GLU A 86 -12.75 1.28 -6.25
N ALA A 87 -11.50 1.67 -6.49
CA ALA A 87 -11.14 3.02 -6.94
C ALA A 87 -11.71 3.33 -8.32
N THR A 88 -11.62 2.40 -9.29
CA THR A 88 -12.21 2.59 -10.62
C THR A 88 -13.74 2.69 -10.54
N LYS A 89 -14.40 1.84 -9.74
CA LYS A 89 -15.84 1.92 -9.51
C LYS A 89 -16.27 3.22 -8.85
N ASN A 90 -15.48 3.73 -7.90
CA ASN A 90 -15.75 5.03 -7.27
C ASN A 90 -15.51 6.18 -8.24
N LEU A 91 -14.48 6.12 -9.09
CA LEU A 91 -14.26 7.06 -10.18
C LEU A 91 -15.41 7.04 -11.19
N GLU A 92 -15.95 5.87 -11.54
CA GLU A 92 -17.13 5.74 -12.40
C GLU A 92 -18.39 6.35 -11.76
N LYS A 93 -18.63 6.10 -10.48
CA LYS A 93 -19.74 6.73 -9.74
C LYS A 93 -19.59 8.25 -9.62
N VAL A 94 -18.38 8.73 -9.34
CA VAL A 94 -18.07 10.17 -9.32
C VAL A 94 -18.27 10.74 -10.71
N LYS A 95 -17.81 10.05 -11.77
CA LYS A 95 -18.05 10.44 -13.15
C LYS A 95 -19.55 10.49 -13.45
N GLU A 96 -20.34 9.51 -13.05
CA GLU A 96 -21.80 9.49 -13.22
C GLU A 96 -22.48 10.63 -12.45
N GLN A 97 -22.05 10.92 -11.21
CA GLN A 97 -22.51 12.08 -10.43
C GLN A 97 -22.08 13.43 -11.03
N VAL A 98 -20.91 13.50 -11.66
CA VAL A 98 -20.48 14.66 -12.44
C VAL A 98 -21.24 14.72 -13.77
N THR A 99 -21.66 13.61 -14.35
CA THR A 99 -22.48 13.60 -15.58
C THR A 99 -23.92 14.02 -15.28
N MET A 100 -24.43 13.75 -14.07
CA MET A 100 -25.62 14.41 -13.50
C MET A 100 -25.47 15.95 -13.45
N SER A 101 -24.25 16.51 -13.52
CA SER A 101 -24.04 17.95 -13.69
C SER A 101 -24.44 18.46 -15.08
N ALA A 102 -24.39 17.66 -16.15
CA ALA A 102 -24.86 18.09 -17.46
C ALA A 102 -26.40 18.25 -17.46
N SER A 103 -27.12 17.30 -16.87
CA SER A 103 -28.58 17.40 -16.67
C SER A 103 -28.95 18.52 -15.69
N SER A 104 -28.16 18.73 -14.63
CA SER A 104 -28.38 19.82 -13.69
C SER A 104 -28.09 21.19 -14.31
N ARG A 105 -27.05 21.30 -15.15
CA ARG A 105 -26.74 22.49 -15.95
C ARG A 105 -27.84 22.76 -16.96
N ALA A 106 -28.33 21.74 -17.66
CA ALA A 106 -29.44 21.87 -18.60
C ALA A 106 -30.74 22.32 -17.90
N ALA A 107 -31.06 21.75 -16.73
CA ALA A 107 -32.20 22.16 -15.93
C ALA A 107 -32.04 23.59 -15.39
N PHE A 108 -30.84 23.97 -14.94
CA PHE A 108 -30.51 25.32 -14.51
C PHE A 108 -30.65 26.33 -15.65
N LEU A 109 -30.06 26.05 -16.81
CA LEU A 109 -30.23 26.79 -18.07
C LEU A 109 -31.71 26.97 -18.43
N GLN A 110 -32.49 25.90 -18.35
CA GLN A 110 -33.91 25.93 -18.67
C GLN A 110 -34.70 26.84 -17.71
N VAL A 111 -34.37 26.82 -16.42
CA VAL A 111 -34.97 27.73 -15.42
C VAL A 111 -34.56 29.18 -15.70
N VAL A 112 -33.27 29.45 -15.92
CA VAL A 112 -32.75 30.79 -16.23
C VAL A 112 -33.42 31.37 -17.48
N MET A 113 -33.49 30.60 -18.57
CA MET A 113 -34.15 31.02 -19.82
C MET A 113 -35.65 31.24 -19.64
N THR A 114 -36.32 30.45 -18.81
CA THR A 114 -37.76 30.62 -18.52
C THR A 114 -38.02 31.92 -17.74
N LEU A 115 -37.13 32.27 -16.80
CA LEU A 115 -37.23 33.52 -16.04
C LEU A 115 -36.95 34.74 -16.92
N TYR A 116 -35.95 34.64 -17.80
CA TYR A 116 -35.66 35.67 -18.81
C TYR A 116 -36.83 35.88 -19.77
N GLY A 117 -37.40 34.81 -20.34
CA GLY A 117 -38.57 34.91 -21.25
C GLY A 117 -39.84 35.49 -20.60
N LYS A 118 -39.93 35.47 -19.26
CA LYS A 118 -41.00 36.12 -18.49
C LYS A 118 -40.70 37.58 -18.12
N GLY A 119 -39.55 38.11 -18.53
CA GLY A 119 -39.09 39.46 -18.20
C GLY A 119 -38.69 39.63 -16.73
N LEU A 120 -38.44 38.54 -16.00
CA LEU A 120 -38.01 38.55 -14.60
C LEU A 120 -36.48 38.60 -14.44
N LEU A 121 -35.74 38.35 -15.52
CA LEU A 121 -34.31 38.59 -15.64
C LEU A 121 -34.08 39.53 -16.82
N THR A 122 -33.09 40.40 -16.68
CA THR A 122 -32.63 41.32 -17.72
C THR A 122 -31.35 40.83 -18.38
N ASP A 123 -30.95 41.46 -19.49
CA ASP A 123 -29.70 41.14 -20.18
C ASP A 123 -28.47 41.34 -19.26
N GLU A 124 -28.52 42.33 -18.37
CA GLU A 124 -27.47 42.58 -17.38
C GLU A 124 -27.40 41.47 -16.32
N ASP A 125 -28.56 40.95 -15.88
CA ASP A 125 -28.61 39.82 -14.94
C ASP A 125 -28.03 38.54 -15.56
N LEU A 126 -28.26 38.30 -16.86
CA LEU A 126 -27.71 37.15 -17.58
C LEU A 126 -26.18 37.24 -17.73
N LEU A 127 -25.65 38.43 -18.03
CA LEU A 127 -24.20 38.63 -18.16
C LEU A 127 -23.45 38.37 -16.84
N GLN A 128 -24.06 38.68 -15.69
CA GLN A 128 -23.47 38.41 -14.38
C GLN A 128 -23.42 36.92 -14.02
N THR A 129 -24.16 36.05 -14.72
CA THR A 129 -24.15 34.61 -14.44
C THR A 129 -22.90 33.89 -14.98
N GLY A 130 -22.10 34.52 -15.84
CA GLY A 130 -20.92 33.90 -16.47
C GLY A 130 -21.28 32.74 -17.42
N LEU A 131 -22.57 32.55 -17.75
CA LEU A 131 -23.05 31.45 -18.60
C LEU A 131 -22.59 31.52 -20.05
N PHE A 132 -22.18 32.71 -20.50
CA PHE A 132 -21.79 33.01 -21.87
C PHE A 132 -20.36 33.54 -21.96
N ASP A 133 -19.56 33.41 -20.89
CA ASP A 133 -18.13 33.67 -20.99
C ASP A 133 -17.50 32.59 -21.87
N ASP A 134 -16.82 33.01 -22.94
CA ASP A 134 -16.35 32.18 -24.06
C ASP A 134 -15.50 30.96 -23.63
N GLU A 135 -14.87 31.01 -22.45
CA GLU A 135 -14.03 29.94 -21.88
C GLU A 135 -14.82 28.67 -21.54
N VAL A 136 -16.13 28.77 -21.25
CA VAL A 136 -17.00 27.62 -20.93
C VAL A 136 -17.72 27.06 -22.16
N VAL A 137 -17.89 27.88 -23.20
CA VAL A 137 -18.59 27.52 -24.44
C VAL A 137 -17.70 26.71 -25.38
N GLU A 138 -16.40 27.04 -25.46
CA GLU A 138 -15.42 26.24 -26.22
C GLU A 138 -15.27 24.82 -25.64
N GLU A 139 -15.20 24.68 -24.31
CA GLU A 139 -15.06 23.39 -23.64
C GLU A 139 -16.29 22.48 -23.82
N ALA A 140 -17.49 23.06 -24.01
CA ALA A 140 -18.73 22.32 -24.26
C ALA A 140 -18.89 21.89 -25.73
N LEU A 141 -18.30 22.64 -26.67
CA LEU A 141 -18.35 22.34 -28.11
C LEU A 141 -17.29 21.31 -28.55
N GLU A 142 -16.19 21.16 -27.81
CA GLU A 142 -15.19 20.11 -28.08
C GLU A 142 -15.62 18.69 -27.65
N LEU A 143 -16.75 18.58 -26.95
CA LEU A 143 -17.28 17.31 -26.40
C LEU A 143 -18.51 16.76 -27.14
N ILE A 144 -18.88 17.35 -28.29
CA ILE A 144 -19.91 16.84 -29.22
C ILE A 144 -19.28 16.57 -30.59
#